data_AF-A0A4Q6H0H4-F1
#
_entry.id   AF-A0A4Q6H0H4-F1
#
_cell.length_a   1.000
_cell.length_b   1.000
_cell.length_c   1.000
_cell.angle_alpha   90.00
_cell.angle_beta   90.00
_cell.angle_gamma   90.00
#
_symmetry.space_group_name_H-M   'P 1'
#
loop_
_entity.id
_entity.type
_entity.pdbx_description
1 polymer ?
#
loop_
_entity_poly.entity_id
_entity_poly.type
_entity_poly.pdbx_seq_one_letter_code
_entity_poly.pdbx_strand_id
1 'polypeptide(L)'
;MARSTTRYFSMPRAPAGFKILHNTDPRAPGVPFHALACWLLLAFCGPLGAQESRESTTRVPTLDSVQALPPEEEALDLYRFENPVTVEPNTFEKFYDPGITPEEMALQHGGYINYGINLGLYKSWQGIKKVTGMRPDIQHATARPPPLSEAQLLRAAKFCDTQAGGCAAAD
;
A
#
# COMPACT_ATOMS: atom_id res chain seq x y z
N MET A 1 10.47 37.15 46.08
CA MET A 1 11.71 36.35 46.05
C MET A 1 11.33 34.86 46.01
N ALA A 2 11.35 34.24 44.84
CA ALA A 2 11.10 32.80 44.69
C ALA A 2 12.31 32.19 43.96
N ARG A 3 13.00 31.25 44.62
CA ARG A 3 14.26 30.67 44.14
C ARG A 3 13.99 29.64 43.05
N SER A 4 14.55 29.89 41.87
CA SER A 4 14.71 28.94 40.79
C SER A 4 15.58 27.76 41.24
N THR A 5 15.09 26.53 41.10
CA THR A 5 15.87 25.31 41.38
C THR A 5 16.07 24.55 40.08
N THR A 6 17.06 24.97 39.29
CA THR A 6 17.50 24.26 38.09
C THR A 6 18.31 23.03 38.50
N ARG A 7 17.74 21.83 38.38
CA ARG A 7 18.54 20.59 38.48
C ARG A 7 19.16 20.29 37.12
N TYR A 8 20.48 20.37 37.07
CA TYR A 8 21.28 19.88 35.96
C TYR A 8 21.24 18.34 35.94
N PHE A 9 20.69 17.76 34.87
CA PHE A 9 20.76 16.32 34.61
C PHE A 9 22.10 16.03 33.93
N SER A 10 23.02 15.42 34.68
CA SER A 10 24.32 14.94 34.21
C SER A 10 24.12 13.70 33.33
N MET A 11 24.54 13.77 32.06
CA MET A 11 24.61 12.60 31.18
C MET A 11 25.92 11.82 31.42
N PRO A 12 25.90 10.48 31.47
CA PRO A 12 27.11 9.69 31.44
C PRO A 12 27.74 9.69 30.04
N ARG A 13 29.06 9.92 30.04
CA ARG A 13 29.97 9.90 28.89
C ARG A 13 30.04 8.48 28.30
N ALA A 14 29.62 8.32 27.04
CA ALA A 14 29.75 7.06 26.31
C ALA A 14 31.24 6.71 26.09
N PRO A 15 31.65 5.43 26.23
CA PRO A 15 33.01 5.01 25.94
C PRO A 15 33.30 5.06 24.44
N ALA A 16 34.46 5.63 24.11
CA ALA A 16 35.02 5.67 22.78
C ALA A 16 35.38 4.24 22.31
N GLY A 17 34.99 3.91 21.07
CA GLY A 17 35.52 2.74 20.37
C GLY A 17 34.48 1.71 19.93
N PHE A 18 33.58 2.09 19.02
CA PHE A 18 32.93 1.12 18.16
C PHE A 18 33.16 1.53 16.70
N LYS A 19 34.22 0.98 16.11
CA LYS A 19 34.47 1.06 14.67
C LYS A 19 33.52 0.08 14.00
N ILE A 20 32.52 0.59 13.29
CA ILE A 20 31.76 -0.22 12.33
C ILE A 20 32.71 -0.49 11.17
N LEU A 21 33.24 -1.71 11.10
CA LEU A 21 33.89 -2.24 9.91
C LEU A 21 32.80 -2.33 8.82
N HIS A 22 32.81 -1.40 7.88
CA HIS A 22 32.23 -1.63 6.57
C HIS A 22 32.98 -2.80 5.94
N ASN A 23 32.42 -4.01 6.01
CA ASN A 23 32.87 -5.12 5.21
C ASN A 23 31.86 -5.36 4.09
N THR A 24 32.03 -4.62 2.99
CA THR A 24 31.43 -4.96 1.70
C THR A 24 32.43 -5.82 0.94
N ASP A 25 32.29 -7.14 1.04
CA ASP A 25 32.97 -8.08 0.16
C ASP A 25 31.93 -8.66 -0.81
N PRO A 26 31.93 -8.29 -2.10
CA PRO A 26 31.00 -8.81 -3.09
C PRO A 26 31.65 -9.97 -3.84
N ARG A 27 31.70 -11.17 -3.26
CA ARG A 27 32.04 -12.40 -3.99
C ARG A 27 31.72 -13.66 -3.19
N ALA A 28 30.45 -14.06 -3.22
CA ALA A 28 30.05 -15.44 -2.95
C ALA A 28 28.81 -15.79 -3.80
N PRO A 29 28.82 -16.89 -4.57
CA PRO A 29 27.67 -17.30 -5.37
C PRO A 29 26.55 -17.83 -4.47
N GLY A 30 25.44 -17.10 -4.40
CA GLY A 30 24.27 -17.43 -3.61
C GLY A 30 23.51 -18.63 -4.16
N VAL A 31 23.36 -19.65 -3.33
CA VAL A 31 22.35 -20.70 -3.46
C VAL A 31 20.94 -20.09 -3.32
N PRO A 32 19.97 -20.39 -4.21
CA PRO A 32 18.68 -19.73 -4.21
C PRO A 32 17.80 -20.17 -3.03
N PHE A 33 17.28 -19.17 -2.32
CA PHE A 33 16.37 -19.19 -1.16
C PHE A 33 15.07 -20.02 -1.34
N HIS A 34 14.82 -20.64 -2.49
CA HIS A 34 13.63 -21.44 -2.78
C HIS A 34 13.70 -22.88 -2.28
N ALA A 35 14.90 -23.39 -1.97
CA ALA A 35 15.08 -24.78 -1.55
C ALA A 35 14.62 -25.08 -0.10
N LEU A 36 14.49 -24.06 0.75
CA LEU A 36 14.03 -24.23 2.15
C LEU A 36 12.51 -24.25 2.31
N ALA A 37 11.76 -23.68 1.37
CA ALA A 37 10.29 -23.67 1.42
C ALA A 37 9.65 -25.03 1.03
N CYS A 38 10.33 -25.81 0.17
CA CYS A 38 9.84 -27.11 -0.30
C CYS A 38 9.97 -28.22 0.79
N TRP A 39 10.88 -28.06 1.74
CA TRP A 39 11.07 -29.01 2.85
C TRP A 39 9.98 -28.91 3.93
N LEU A 40 9.36 -27.73 4.10
CA LEU A 40 8.31 -27.51 5.10
C LEU A 40 6.91 -27.95 4.63
N LEU A 41 6.69 -28.15 3.33
CA LEU A 41 5.40 -28.57 2.76
C LEU A 41 5.26 -30.09 2.53
N LEU A 42 6.36 -30.87 2.62
CA LEU A 42 6.32 -32.33 2.43
C LEU A 42 6.29 -33.15 3.74
N ALA A 43 6.34 -32.49 4.90
CA ALA A 43 6.21 -33.13 6.22
C ALA A 43 4.75 -33.30 6.69
N PHE A 44 3.76 -33.00 5.85
CA PHE A 44 2.34 -33.26 6.11
C PHE A 44 1.77 -34.37 5.19
N CYS A 45 2.62 -35.30 4.76
CA CYS A 45 2.17 -36.56 4.17
C CYS A 45 1.96 -37.60 5.28
N GLY A 46 0.70 -37.93 5.52
CA GLY A 46 0.30 -39.09 6.31
C GLY A 46 -1.17 -39.40 6.04
N PRO A 47 -1.50 -40.36 5.15
CA PRO A 47 -2.88 -40.73 4.84
C PRO A 47 -3.41 -41.64 5.95
N LEU A 48 -4.50 -41.25 6.62
CA LEU A 48 -5.09 -42.05 7.68
C LEU A 48 -6.62 -42.09 7.52
N GLY A 49 -7.16 -43.30 7.42
CA GLY A 49 -8.60 -43.58 7.39
C GLY A 49 -9.04 -44.12 6.03
N ALA A 50 -8.65 -45.35 5.67
CA ALA A 50 -9.37 -46.58 6.03
C ALA A 50 -10.70 -46.73 5.26
N GLN A 51 -10.69 -47.68 4.34
CA GLN A 51 -11.86 -48.28 3.73
C GLN A 51 -12.71 -49.02 4.77
N GLU A 52 -14.00 -48.78 4.77
CA GLU A 52 -15.04 -49.68 5.30
C GLU A 52 -16.36 -49.18 4.70
N SER A 53 -17.27 -49.95 4.08
CA SER A 53 -17.45 -51.36 3.84
C SER A 53 -18.35 -51.45 2.59
N ARG A 54 -18.02 -52.28 1.60
CA ARG A 54 -18.96 -52.58 0.51
C ARG A 54 -20.02 -53.53 1.05
N GLU A 55 -21.16 -52.99 1.47
CA GLU A 55 -22.35 -53.78 1.69
C GLU A 55 -23.12 -53.89 0.36
N SER A 56 -23.15 -55.09 -0.21
CA SER A 56 -23.88 -55.39 -1.44
C SER A 56 -25.36 -55.61 -1.14
N THR A 57 -26.12 -54.53 -0.95
CA THR A 57 -27.57 -54.62 -1.01
C THR A 57 -28.02 -54.66 -2.47
N THR A 58 -28.73 -55.73 -2.82
CA THR A 58 -29.51 -55.92 -4.05
C THR A 58 -30.02 -54.59 -4.63
N ARG A 59 -29.47 -54.21 -5.79
CA ARG A 59 -29.76 -52.95 -6.48
C ARG A 59 -31.15 -53.00 -7.09
N VAL A 60 -32.16 -52.54 -6.34
CA VAL A 60 -33.46 -52.13 -6.91
C VAL A 60 -33.20 -50.91 -7.79
N PRO A 61 -33.63 -50.88 -9.06
CA PRO A 61 -33.51 -49.69 -9.90
C PRO A 61 -34.51 -48.64 -9.40
N THR A 62 -34.09 -47.81 -8.45
CA THR A 62 -34.78 -46.57 -8.13
C THR A 62 -34.46 -45.56 -9.23
N LEU A 63 -35.42 -44.75 -9.65
CA LEU A 63 -35.18 -43.69 -10.63
C LEU A 63 -33.99 -42.83 -10.20
N ASP A 64 -33.11 -42.49 -11.14
CA ASP A 64 -31.97 -41.61 -10.87
C ASP A 64 -32.47 -40.28 -10.31
N SER A 65 -31.87 -39.84 -9.21
CA SER A 65 -32.24 -38.59 -8.55
C SER A 65 -31.82 -37.41 -9.42
N VAL A 66 -32.77 -36.78 -10.11
CA VAL A 66 -32.54 -35.52 -10.81
C VAL A 66 -32.52 -34.40 -9.76
N GLN A 67 -31.33 -33.89 -9.44
CA GLN A 67 -31.20 -32.70 -8.60
C GLN A 67 -31.44 -31.46 -9.45
N ALA A 68 -32.49 -30.71 -9.12
CA ALA A 68 -32.71 -29.39 -9.70
C ALA A 68 -31.60 -28.47 -9.19
N LEU A 69 -30.75 -27.99 -10.10
CA LEU A 69 -29.82 -26.92 -9.81
C LEU A 69 -30.65 -25.62 -9.64
N PRO A 70 -30.47 -24.89 -8.53
CA PRO A 70 -31.11 -23.59 -8.40
C PRO A 70 -30.63 -22.68 -9.54
N PRO A 71 -31.53 -21.89 -10.16
CA PRO A 71 -31.12 -20.93 -11.20
C PRO A 71 -30.10 -19.95 -10.61
N GLU A 72 -29.10 -19.55 -11.42
CA GLU A 72 -28.03 -18.62 -11.02
C GLU A 72 -28.49 -17.16 -10.86
N GLU A 73 -29.81 -16.90 -10.90
CA GLU A 73 -30.32 -15.54 -10.71
C GLU A 73 -30.02 -15.07 -9.29
N GLU A 74 -29.19 -14.02 -9.21
CA GLU A 74 -28.84 -13.34 -7.96
C GLU A 74 -30.14 -12.97 -7.24
N ALA A 75 -30.37 -13.59 -6.08
CA ALA A 75 -31.61 -13.42 -5.34
C ALA A 75 -31.75 -11.94 -4.99
N LEU A 76 -32.64 -11.24 -5.71
CA LEU A 76 -32.91 -9.82 -5.50
C LEU A 76 -33.43 -9.65 -4.08
N ASP A 77 -32.57 -9.14 -3.20
CA ASP A 77 -32.91 -8.90 -1.81
C ASP A 77 -33.89 -7.72 -1.73
N LEU A 78 -35.18 -8.04 -1.71
CA LEU A 78 -36.28 -7.08 -1.63
C LEU A 78 -36.27 -6.28 -0.32
N TYR A 79 -35.48 -6.69 0.67
CA TYR A 79 -35.32 -6.02 1.96
C TYR A 79 -34.02 -5.25 2.09
N ARG A 80 -33.10 -5.39 1.12
CA ARG A 80 -31.93 -4.51 1.02
C ARG A 80 -32.39 -3.15 0.53
N PHE A 81 -32.49 -2.21 1.46
CA PHE A 81 -32.77 -0.83 1.12
C PHE A 81 -31.60 -0.25 0.32
N GLU A 82 -31.81 -0.03 -0.97
CA GLU A 82 -30.95 0.81 -1.80
C GLU A 82 -31.59 2.18 -1.94
N ASN A 83 -30.85 3.23 -1.58
CA ASN A 83 -31.35 4.59 -1.74
C ASN A 83 -31.43 4.91 -3.25
N PRO A 84 -32.63 5.09 -3.83
CA PRO A 84 -32.78 5.36 -5.26
C PRO A 84 -32.33 6.78 -5.64
N VAL A 85 -32.04 7.62 -4.65
CA VAL A 85 -31.57 8.99 -4.85
C VAL A 85 -30.05 9.01 -4.75
N THR A 86 -29.39 9.14 -5.90
CA THR A 86 -27.99 9.51 -5.96
C THR A 86 -27.87 10.99 -5.62
N VAL A 87 -27.24 11.30 -4.48
CA VAL A 87 -27.06 12.68 -4.03
C VAL A 87 -25.91 13.30 -4.83
N GLU A 88 -26.20 14.33 -5.62
CA GLU A 88 -25.16 15.09 -6.31
C GLU A 88 -24.35 15.94 -5.32
N PRO A 89 -23.03 16.09 -5.53
CA PRO A 89 -22.17 16.81 -4.62
C PRO A 89 -22.59 18.28 -4.51
N ASN A 90 -23.02 18.70 -3.32
CA ASN A 90 -23.52 20.04 -3.06
C ASN A 90 -22.43 20.97 -2.48
N THR A 91 -22.62 22.28 -2.60
CA THR A 91 -21.83 23.31 -1.91
C THR A 91 -21.71 23.10 -0.39
N PHE A 92 -22.72 22.50 0.25
CA PHE A 92 -22.66 22.17 1.67
C PHE A 92 -21.57 21.17 2.01
N GLU A 93 -21.27 20.22 1.12
CA GLU A 93 -20.21 19.22 1.33
C GLU A 93 -18.81 19.85 1.37
N LYS A 94 -18.65 21.08 0.84
CA LYS A 94 -17.38 21.82 0.95
C LYS A 94 -17.11 22.33 2.35
N PHE A 95 -18.18 22.60 3.12
CA PHE A 95 -18.08 23.19 4.45
C PHE A 95 -18.41 22.20 5.56
N TYR A 96 -19.11 21.12 5.23
CA TYR A 96 -19.52 20.08 6.15
C TYR A 96 -18.93 18.74 5.74
N ASP A 97 -18.01 18.24 6.57
CA ASP A 97 -17.48 16.89 6.49
C ASP A 97 -18.22 16.04 7.54
N PRO A 98 -19.02 15.04 7.13
CA PRO A 98 -19.72 14.16 8.06
C PRO A 98 -18.76 13.28 8.89
N GLY A 99 -17.47 13.24 8.52
CA GLY A 99 -16.46 12.42 9.17
C GLY A 99 -16.61 10.94 8.84
N ILE A 100 -15.72 10.12 9.41
CA ILE A 100 -15.73 8.67 9.22
C ILE A 100 -16.91 8.04 9.95
N THR A 101 -17.65 7.17 9.27
CA THR A 101 -18.77 6.45 9.88
C THR A 101 -18.28 5.36 10.84
N PRO A 102 -19.05 4.99 11.89
CA PRO A 102 -18.64 3.93 12.82
C PRO A 102 -18.46 2.56 12.14
N GLU A 103 -19.26 2.26 11.12
CA GLU A 103 -19.15 1.02 10.35
C GLU A 103 -17.86 1.00 9.51
N GLU A 104 -17.56 2.09 8.81
CA GLU A 104 -16.30 2.26 8.09
C GLU A 104 -15.09 2.19 9.03
N MET A 105 -15.20 2.78 10.22
CA MET A 105 -14.19 2.69 11.26
C MET A 105 -13.88 1.23 11.63
N ALA A 106 -14.92 0.39 11.76
CA ALA A 106 -14.77 -1.01 12.08
C ALA A 106 -14.20 -1.83 10.91
N LEU A 107 -14.77 -1.66 9.71
CA LEU A 107 -14.47 -2.50 8.55
C LEU A 107 -13.17 -2.12 7.83
N GLN A 108 -12.93 -0.82 7.62
CA GLN A 108 -11.79 -0.34 6.82
C GLN A 108 -10.59 0.05 7.69
N HIS A 109 -10.85 0.63 8.86
CA HIS A 109 -9.79 1.15 9.74
C HIS A 109 -9.43 0.22 10.90
N GLY A 110 -10.08 -0.95 11.01
CA GLY A 110 -9.78 -1.94 12.04
C GLY A 110 -10.13 -1.47 13.46
N GLY A 111 -11.12 -0.58 13.58
CA GLY A 111 -11.61 -0.01 14.83
C GLY A 111 -10.87 1.25 15.30
N TYR A 112 -11.44 1.90 16.32
CA TYR A 112 -10.96 3.19 16.83
C TYR A 112 -9.52 3.18 17.37
N ILE A 113 -9.06 2.04 17.90
CA ILE A 113 -7.70 1.93 18.45
C ILE A 113 -6.66 2.00 17.32
N ASN A 114 -6.83 1.17 16.28
CA ASN A 114 -5.92 1.16 15.14
C ASN A 114 -5.95 2.49 14.40
N TYR A 115 -7.14 3.04 14.18
CA TYR A 115 -7.28 4.37 13.61
C TYR A 115 -6.56 5.44 14.44
N GLY A 116 -6.75 5.45 15.76
CA GLY A 116 -6.14 6.41 16.66
C GLY A 116 -4.62 6.37 16.67
N ILE A 117 -4.03 5.17 16.64
CA ILE A 117 -2.58 4.98 16.54
C ILE A 117 -2.07 5.55 15.20
N ASN A 118 -2.69 5.15 14.09
CA ASN A 118 -2.30 5.62 12.76
C ASN A 118 -2.43 7.14 12.63
N LEU A 119 -3.53 7.72 13.13
CA LEU A 119 -3.76 9.15 13.14
C LEU A 119 -2.70 9.88 14.00
N GLY A 120 -2.36 9.34 15.17
CA GLY A 120 -1.33 9.90 16.04
C GLY A 120 0.06 9.88 15.40
N LEU A 121 0.44 8.78 14.74
CA LEU A 121 1.69 8.68 13.98
C LEU A 121 1.72 9.66 12.81
N TYR A 122 0.62 9.77 12.06
CA TYR A 122 0.51 10.72 10.96
C TYR A 122 0.65 12.18 11.45
N LYS A 123 -0.08 12.57 12.49
CA LYS A 123 -0.04 13.93 13.04
C LYS A 123 1.33 14.26 13.65
N SER A 124 1.97 13.30 14.32
CA SER A 124 3.32 13.51 14.86
C SER A 124 4.35 13.69 13.74
N TRP A 125 4.27 12.90 12.66
CA TRP A 125 5.09 13.09 11.47
C TRP A 125 4.88 14.46 10.82
N GLN A 126 3.63 14.92 10.70
CA GLN A 126 3.33 16.26 10.20
C GLN A 126 3.93 17.37 11.09
N GLY A 127 3.87 17.19 12.41
CA GLY A 127 4.52 18.08 13.37
C GLY A 127 6.04 18.12 13.20
N ILE A 128 6.67 16.95 13.10
CA ILE A 128 8.10 16.84 12.85
C ILE A 128 8.45 17.54 11.53
N LYS A 129 7.76 17.24 10.43
CA LYS A 129 7.98 17.90 9.13
C LYS A 129 7.88 19.42 9.22
N LYS A 130 6.92 19.94 9.98
CA LYS A 130 6.75 21.38 10.17
C LYS A 130 7.91 22.00 10.95
N VAL A 131 8.41 21.34 12.00
CA VAL A 131 9.52 21.83 12.84
C VAL A 131 10.87 21.68 12.13
N THR A 132 11.08 20.59 11.41
CA THR A 132 12.33 20.35 10.66
C THR A 132 12.40 21.12 9.36
N GLY A 133 11.30 21.76 8.93
CA GLY A 133 11.24 22.44 7.64
C GLY A 133 11.31 21.49 6.45
N MET A 134 10.99 20.20 6.64
CA MET A 134 10.88 19.24 5.55
C MET A 134 9.75 19.67 4.62
N ARG A 135 10.11 20.34 3.52
CA ARG A 135 9.18 20.72 2.47
C ARG A 135 8.77 19.44 1.72
N PRO A 136 7.47 19.24 1.46
CA PRO A 136 7.07 18.19 0.52
C PRO A 136 7.73 18.47 -0.83
N ASP A 137 8.22 17.43 -1.50
CA ASP A 137 8.67 17.52 -2.89
C ASP A 137 7.44 17.68 -3.79
N ILE A 138 6.92 18.91 -3.81
CA ILE A 138 5.87 19.31 -4.73
C ILE A 138 6.61 19.70 -6.00
N GLN A 139 6.46 18.86 -7.03
CA GLN A 139 6.81 19.25 -8.38
C GLN A 139 5.95 20.47 -8.72
N HIS A 140 6.53 21.66 -8.59
CA HIS A 140 5.87 22.88 -8.99
C HIS A 140 5.45 22.72 -10.45
N ALA A 141 4.23 23.12 -10.79
CA ALA A 141 3.82 23.23 -12.17
C ALA A 141 4.71 24.27 -12.84
N THR A 142 5.85 23.84 -13.37
CA THR A 142 6.66 24.64 -14.26
C THR A 142 5.85 24.74 -15.54
N ALA A 143 5.55 25.97 -15.94
CA ALA A 143 4.92 26.17 -17.24
C ALA A 143 5.86 25.52 -18.27
N ARG A 144 5.34 24.55 -19.03
CA ARG A 144 6.05 24.11 -20.23
C ARG A 144 6.26 25.37 -21.06
N PRO A 145 7.50 25.68 -21.50
CA PRO A 145 7.70 26.84 -22.35
C PRO A 145 6.77 26.73 -23.58
N PRO A 146 6.21 27.84 -24.07
CA PRO A 146 5.40 27.81 -25.27
C PRO A 146 6.20 27.18 -26.42
N PRO A 147 5.55 26.48 -27.37
CA PRO A 147 6.27 25.90 -28.50
C PRO A 147 7.05 26.98 -29.23
N LEU A 148 8.28 26.66 -29.65
CA LEU A 148 9.11 27.58 -30.44
C LEU A 148 8.39 27.91 -31.75
N SER A 149 8.36 29.19 -32.10
CA SER A 149 7.97 29.62 -33.44
C SER A 149 8.93 29.06 -34.51
N GLU A 150 8.46 28.94 -35.76
CA GLU A 150 9.25 28.39 -36.86
C GLU A 150 10.59 29.12 -37.06
N ALA A 151 10.60 30.45 -36.96
CA ALA A 151 11.81 31.26 -37.05
C ALA A 151 12.79 31.01 -35.89
N GLN A 152 12.31 30.56 -34.73
CA GLN A 152 13.16 30.16 -33.60
C GLN A 152 13.70 28.74 -33.80
N LEU A 153 12.91 27.81 -34.34
CA LEU A 153 13.36 26.47 -34.71
C LEU A 153 14.49 26.52 -35.75
N LEU A 154 14.34 27.33 -36.80
CA LEU A 154 15.38 27.49 -37.82
C LEU A 154 16.68 28.08 -37.26
N ARG A 155 16.58 29.00 -36.28
CA ARG A 155 17.76 29.56 -35.59
C ARG A 155 18.42 28.52 -34.69
N ALA A 156 17.63 27.73 -33.96
CA ALA A 156 18.13 26.64 -33.13
C ALA A 156 18.81 25.56 -33.97
N ALA A 157 18.23 25.16 -35.12
CA ALA A 157 18.82 24.20 -36.04
C ALA A 157 20.17 24.66 -36.57
N LYS A 158 20.27 25.92 -37.03
CA LYS A 158 21.54 26.52 -37.46
C LYS A 158 22.58 26.55 -36.33
N PHE A 159 22.16 26.78 -35.09
CA PHE A 159 23.05 26.81 -33.93
C PHE A 159 23.55 25.39 -33.57
N CYS A 160 22.67 24.39 -33.66
CA CYS A 160 23.02 22.98 -33.46
C CYS A 160 24.03 22.47 -34.51
N ASP A 161 23.90 22.86 -35.77
CA ASP A 161 24.85 22.47 -36.83
C ASP A 161 26.27 23.04 -36.57
N THR A 162 26.37 24.18 -35.89
CA THR A 162 27.65 24.81 -35.54
C THR A 162 28.31 24.23 -34.29
N GLN A 163 27.53 23.69 -33.35
CA GLN A 163 28.03 22.97 -32.18
C GLN A 163 28.03 21.47 -32.45
N ALA A 164 29.13 20.98 -33.01
CA ALA A 164 29.35 19.58 -33.38
C ALA A 164 29.29 18.60 -32.18
N GLY A 165 28.10 18.37 -31.61
CA GLY A 165 27.84 17.35 -30.60
C GLY A 165 26.72 17.61 -29.59
N GLY A 166 25.96 18.72 -29.67
CA GLY A 166 25.09 19.16 -28.56
C GLY A 166 23.58 18.92 -28.69
N CYS A 167 23.05 18.45 -29.83
CA CYS A 167 21.61 18.42 -30.08
C CYS A 167 21.04 17.03 -30.47
N ALA A 168 21.65 15.95 -29.98
CA ALA A 168 21.04 14.62 -30.10
C ALA A 168 19.92 14.49 -29.07
N ALA A 169 18.67 14.46 -29.55
CA ALA A 169 17.52 14.08 -28.74
C ALA A 169 17.66 12.61 -28.35
N ALA A 170 17.56 12.31 -27.06
CA ALA A 170 17.36 10.96 -26.56
C ALA A 170 15.88 10.58 -26.79
N ASP A 171 15.68 9.63 -27.67
CA ASP A 171 14.48 8.83 -27.89
C ASP A 171 14.35 7.70 -26.84
#